data_AF-A0A6J4FYI0-F1
#
_entry.id   AF-A0A6J4FYI0-F1
#
_cell.length_a   1.000
_cell.length_b   1.000
_cell.length_c   1.000
_cell.angle_alpha   90.00
_cell.angle_beta   90.00
_cell.angle_gamma   90.00
#
_symmetry.space_group_name_H-M   'P 1'
#
loop_
_entity.id
_entity.type
_entity.pdbx_description
1 polymer ?
#
loop_
_entity_poly.entity_id
_entity_poly.type
_entity_poly.pdbx_seq_one_letter_code
_entity_poly.pdbx_strand_id
1 'polypeptide(L)'
;MTHEPSVQEILTLKKELVGLFGHLQKIRKELASLNPPGAPDHFGSMSDELDEIVSATEKATNTIMESVEGIDTLMNDARAATDDPKLKAVFDGVTDKVNMVFEACSFQDITGQRVTKVVNSMKFVEERINSIIITWGRDELTKVVVEIKEDTDPDKKLLHGPQLTGKGVTQAEVDAMLGQDDIDKLFG
;
A
#
# COMPACT_ATOMS: atom_id res chain seq x y z
N MET A 1 -15.45 49.38 18.71
CA MET A 1 -14.81 49.69 17.41
C MET A 1 -14.63 48.37 16.68
N THR A 2 -15.42 48.14 15.64
CA THR A 2 -15.24 47.01 14.73
C THR A 2 -13.98 47.28 13.91
N HIS A 3 -12.94 46.48 14.09
CA HIS A 3 -11.73 46.59 13.30
C HIS A 3 -12.09 46.19 11.87
N GLU A 4 -12.18 47.16 10.96
CA GLU A 4 -12.27 46.84 9.54
C GLU A 4 -10.94 46.22 9.10
N PRO A 5 -10.96 45.04 8.45
CA PRO A 5 -9.76 44.40 7.96
C PRO A 5 -9.13 45.27 6.88
N SER A 6 -7.82 45.44 6.96
CA SER A 6 -7.03 46.17 5.97
C SER A 6 -7.04 45.44 4.62
N VAL A 7 -6.84 46.19 3.54
CA VAL A 7 -6.73 45.64 2.17
C VAL A 7 -5.64 44.56 2.09
N GLN A 8 -4.56 44.71 2.85
CA GLN A 8 -3.45 43.76 2.89
C GLN A 8 -3.86 42.43 3.55
N GLU A 9 -4.67 42.47 4.60
CA GLU A 9 -5.21 41.27 5.28
C GLU A 9 -6.19 40.53 4.36
N ILE A 10 -7.06 41.26 3.65
CA ILE A 10 -7.99 40.68 2.68
C ILE A 10 -7.23 39.98 1.54
N LEU A 11 -6.16 40.59 1.02
CA LEU A 11 -5.32 39.99 -0.02
C LEU A 11 -4.59 38.74 0.46
N THR A 12 -4.11 38.75 1.71
CA THR A 12 -3.44 37.60 2.33
C THR A 12 -4.43 36.43 2.50
N LEU A 13 -5.60 36.70 3.05
CA LEU A 13 -6.70 35.73 3.18
C LEU A 13 -7.13 35.16 1.82
N LYS A 14 -7.23 36.00 0.79
CA LYS A 14 -7.55 35.55 -0.57
C LYS A 14 -6.48 34.60 -1.12
N LYS A 15 -5.21 34.92 -0.91
CA LYS A 15 -4.08 34.08 -1.34
C LYS A 15 -4.10 32.73 -0.62
N GLU A 16 -4.34 32.73 0.68
CA GLU A 16 -4.47 31.51 1.48
C GLU A 16 -5.66 30.65 1.02
N LEU A 17 -6.82 31.26 0.77
CA LEU A 17 -8.02 30.57 0.29
C LEU A 17 -7.79 29.90 -1.07
N VAL A 18 -7.13 30.60 -2.01
CA VAL A 18 -6.78 30.04 -3.32
C VAL A 18 -5.80 28.87 -3.18
N GLY A 19 -4.79 29.01 -2.30
CA GLY A 19 -3.86 27.91 -2.01
C GLY A 19 -4.57 26.69 -1.42
N LEU A 20 -5.50 26.92 -0.50
CA LEU A 20 -6.28 25.87 0.14
C LEU A 20 -7.20 25.15 -0.87
N PHE A 21 -7.83 25.91 -1.77
CA PHE A 21 -8.60 25.34 -2.89
C PHE A 21 -7.73 24.48 -3.82
N GLY A 22 -6.52 24.94 -4.16
CA GLY A 22 -5.56 24.16 -4.95
C GLY A 22 -5.19 22.82 -4.29
N HIS A 23 -4.94 22.82 -2.99
CA HIS A 23 -4.69 21.59 -2.24
C HIS A 23 -5.93 20.66 -2.22
N LEU A 24 -7.14 21.21 -2.04
CA LEU A 24 -8.37 20.41 -2.10
C LEU A 24 -8.56 19.73 -3.45
N GLN A 25 -8.26 20.42 -4.56
CA GLN A 25 -8.32 19.84 -5.91
C GLN A 25 -7.30 18.70 -6.08
N LYS A 26 -6.08 18.86 -5.56
CA LYS A 26 -5.06 17.81 -5.58
C LYS A 26 -5.50 16.58 -4.79
N ILE A 27 -6.02 16.77 -3.58
CA ILE A 27 -6.56 15.69 -2.74
C ILE A 27 -7.73 14.99 -3.44
N ARG A 28 -8.62 15.75 -4.11
CA ARG A 28 -9.70 15.19 -4.91
C ARG A 28 -9.18 14.30 -6.05
N LYS A 29 -8.12 14.73 -6.75
CA LYS A 29 -7.47 13.98 -7.84
C LYS A 29 -6.82 12.68 -7.32
N GLU A 30 -6.13 12.74 -6.17
CA GLU A 30 -5.52 11.58 -5.52
C GLU A 30 -6.57 10.58 -5.02
N LEU A 31 -7.64 11.05 -4.36
CA LEU A 31 -8.74 10.19 -3.90
C LEU A 31 -9.49 9.52 -5.06
N ALA A 32 -9.73 10.25 -6.15
CA ALA A 32 -10.33 9.72 -7.36
C ALA A 32 -9.47 8.58 -7.95
N SER A 33 -8.13 8.71 -7.89
CA SER A 33 -7.22 7.68 -8.39
C SER A 33 -7.17 6.42 -7.53
N LEU A 34 -7.47 6.53 -6.22
CA LEU A 34 -7.45 5.41 -5.28
C LEU A 34 -8.65 4.47 -5.40
N ASN A 35 -9.79 4.96 -5.89
CA ASN A 35 -10.98 4.14 -6.10
C ASN A 35 -11.63 4.41 -7.47
N PRO A 36 -11.01 3.95 -8.58
CA PRO A 36 -11.54 4.11 -9.92
C PRO A 36 -12.94 3.48 -10.07
N PRO A 37 -13.79 3.98 -10.97
CA PRO A 37 -15.10 3.37 -11.23
C PRO A 37 -14.93 1.92 -11.66
N GLY A 38 -15.54 0.99 -10.92
CA GLY A 38 -15.44 -0.45 -11.17
C GLY A 38 -14.21 -1.15 -10.58
N ALA A 39 -13.35 -0.44 -9.84
CA ALA A 39 -12.29 -1.06 -9.06
C ALA A 39 -12.86 -1.73 -7.80
N PRO A 40 -12.27 -2.85 -7.34
CA PRO A 40 -12.59 -3.43 -6.04
C PRO A 40 -12.25 -2.46 -4.91
N ASP A 41 -12.96 -2.55 -3.79
CA ASP A 41 -12.70 -1.71 -2.62
C ASP A 41 -11.33 -2.04 -2.02
N HIS A 42 -10.33 -1.23 -2.39
CA HIS A 42 -8.94 -1.43 -1.99
C HIS A 42 -8.74 -1.22 -0.49
N PHE A 43 -9.53 -0.37 0.17
CA PHE A 43 -9.32 -0.08 1.58
C PHE A 43 -9.98 -1.13 2.48
N GLY A 44 -11.22 -1.53 2.16
CA GLY A 44 -11.90 -2.59 2.90
C GLY A 44 -11.12 -3.92 2.82
N SER A 45 -10.67 -4.29 1.60
CA SER A 45 -9.86 -5.50 1.42
C SER A 45 -8.53 -5.48 2.17
N MET A 46 -7.83 -4.35 2.22
CA MET A 46 -6.56 -4.25 2.96
C MET A 46 -6.76 -4.35 4.48
N SER A 47 -7.83 -3.78 5.02
CA SER A 47 -8.11 -3.91 6.45
C SER A 47 -8.46 -5.35 6.84
N ASP A 48 -9.25 -6.02 6.00
CA ASP A 48 -9.62 -7.43 6.20
C ASP A 48 -8.38 -8.34 6.13
N GLU A 49 -7.49 -8.13 5.14
CA GLU A 49 -6.23 -8.85 5.04
C GLU A 49 -5.34 -8.67 6.29
N LEU A 50 -5.28 -7.46 6.85
CA LEU A 50 -4.51 -7.22 8.08
C LEU A 50 -5.13 -7.91 9.31
N ASP A 51 -6.47 -7.96 9.42
CA ASP A 51 -7.16 -8.71 10.47
C ASP A 51 -6.90 -10.22 10.34
N GLU A 52 -6.90 -10.76 9.11
CA GLU A 52 -6.55 -12.16 8.84
C GLU A 52 -5.11 -12.47 9.24
N ILE A 53 -4.16 -11.56 8.98
CA ILE A 53 -2.76 -11.72 9.41
C ILE A 53 -2.66 -11.77 10.94
N VAL A 54 -3.36 -10.88 11.66
CA VAL A 54 -3.38 -10.91 13.13
C VAL A 54 -3.94 -12.25 13.62
N SER A 55 -5.08 -12.69 13.09
CA SER A 55 -5.71 -13.95 13.49
C SER A 55 -4.83 -15.17 13.18
N ALA A 56 -4.21 -15.22 12.00
CA ALA A 56 -3.33 -16.31 11.59
C ALA A 56 -2.08 -16.40 12.48
N THR A 57 -1.50 -15.24 12.86
CA THR A 57 -0.33 -15.20 13.72
C THR A 57 -0.64 -15.57 15.17
N GLU A 58 -1.79 -15.17 15.71
CA GLU A 58 -2.28 -15.63 17.03
C GLU A 58 -2.49 -17.14 17.03
N LYS A 59 -3.19 -17.67 16.01
CA LYS A 59 -3.45 -19.10 15.90
C LYS A 59 -2.15 -19.91 15.80
N ALA A 60 -1.20 -19.48 14.97
CA ALA A 60 0.10 -20.13 14.87
C ALA A 60 0.85 -20.12 16.21
N THR A 61 0.80 -19.00 16.94
CA THR A 61 1.43 -18.89 18.27
C THR A 61 0.81 -19.85 19.28
N ASN A 62 -0.51 -19.95 19.33
CA ASN A 62 -1.21 -20.92 20.19
C ASN A 62 -0.82 -22.36 19.86
N THR A 63 -0.78 -22.72 18.57
CA THR A 63 -0.34 -24.07 18.15
C THR A 63 1.11 -24.36 18.54
N ILE A 64 2.01 -23.37 18.47
CA ILE A 64 3.40 -23.52 18.93
C ILE A 64 3.43 -23.76 20.45
N MET A 65 2.71 -22.96 21.23
CA MET A 65 2.66 -23.11 22.70
C MET A 65 2.09 -24.47 23.11
N GLU A 66 0.96 -24.89 22.53
CA GLU A 66 0.37 -26.21 22.78
C GLU A 66 1.33 -27.36 22.43
N SER A 67 2.05 -27.24 21.31
CA SER A 67 3.03 -28.25 20.91
C SER A 67 4.19 -28.35 21.91
N VAL A 68 4.64 -27.20 22.42
CA VAL A 68 5.72 -27.10 23.41
C VAL A 68 5.28 -27.60 24.79
N GLU A 69 4.04 -27.33 25.21
CA GLU A 69 3.43 -27.94 26.41
C GLU A 69 3.37 -29.47 26.31
N GLY A 70 3.02 -29.98 25.13
CA GLY A 70 3.04 -31.42 24.84
C GLY A 70 4.45 -32.01 24.95
N ILE A 71 5.47 -31.30 24.43
CA ILE A 71 6.88 -31.71 24.57
C ILE A 71 7.29 -31.73 26.05
N ASP A 72 6.96 -30.70 26.83
CA ASP A 72 7.32 -30.64 28.25
C ASP A 72 6.68 -31.79 29.04
N THR A 73 5.42 -32.10 28.76
CA THR A 73 4.71 -33.25 29.38
C THR A 73 5.43 -34.56 29.09
N LEU A 74 5.76 -34.82 27.82
CA LEU A 74 6.48 -36.04 27.42
C LEU A 74 7.88 -36.13 28.04
N MET A 75 8.57 -35.00 28.18
CA MET A 75 9.89 -34.94 28.81
C MET A 75 9.82 -35.20 30.31
N ASN A 76 8.79 -34.69 30.99
CA ASN A 76 8.55 -34.97 32.41
C ASN A 76 8.24 -36.45 32.66
N ASP A 77 7.44 -37.08 31.81
CA ASP A 77 7.17 -38.52 31.87
C ASP A 77 8.46 -39.34 31.64
N ALA A 78 9.25 -38.98 30.63
CA ALA A 78 10.53 -39.63 30.35
C ALA A 78 11.54 -39.46 31.51
N ARG A 79 11.53 -38.29 32.16
CA ARG A 79 12.35 -38.00 33.34
C ARG A 79 11.98 -38.87 34.53
N ALA A 80 10.68 -39.11 34.74
CA ALA A 80 10.20 -39.99 35.81
C ALA A 80 10.58 -41.46 35.59
N ALA A 81 10.83 -41.87 34.33
CA ALA A 81 11.18 -43.23 33.96
C ALA A 81 12.68 -43.58 34.08
N THR A 82 13.54 -42.63 34.46
CA THR A 82 15.00 -42.86 34.56
C THR A 82 15.65 -42.15 35.73
N ASP A 83 16.67 -42.79 36.30
CA ASP A 83 17.51 -42.21 37.35
C ASP A 83 18.90 -41.77 36.87
N ASP A 84 19.20 -41.92 35.57
CA ASP A 84 20.50 -41.54 35.01
C ASP A 84 20.75 -40.02 35.19
N PRO A 85 21.78 -39.62 35.95
CA PRO A 85 22.12 -38.21 36.17
C PRO A 85 22.41 -37.44 34.87
N LYS A 86 22.97 -38.10 33.85
CA LYS A 86 23.25 -37.46 32.56
C LYS A 86 21.97 -37.15 31.81
N LEU A 87 21.00 -38.08 31.81
CA LEU A 87 19.70 -37.86 31.19
C LEU A 87 18.90 -36.78 31.95
N LYS A 88 18.96 -36.78 33.29
CA LYS A 88 18.33 -35.72 34.10
C LYS A 88 18.84 -34.32 33.73
N ALA A 89 20.15 -34.16 33.53
CA ALA A 89 20.73 -32.88 33.07
C ALA A 89 20.27 -32.49 31.65
N VAL A 90 20.05 -33.46 30.76
CA VAL A 90 19.47 -33.20 29.43
C VAL A 90 18.02 -32.70 29.56
N PHE A 91 17.21 -33.32 30.41
CA PHE A 91 15.83 -32.88 30.64
C PHE A 91 15.76 -31.46 31.22
N ASP A 92 16.65 -31.11 32.16
CA ASP A 92 16.77 -29.72 32.65
C ASP A 92 17.04 -28.75 31.51
N GLY A 93 17.98 -29.09 30.62
CA GLY A 93 18.28 -28.27 29.45
C GLY A 93 17.11 -28.14 28.47
N VAL A 94 16.25 -29.15 28.35
CA VAL A 94 15.03 -29.08 27.53
C VAL A 94 13.98 -28.18 28.19
N THR A 95 13.76 -28.31 29.50
CA THR A 95 12.84 -27.44 30.26
C THR A 95 13.24 -25.96 30.15
N ASP A 96 14.55 -25.66 30.20
CA ASP A 96 15.03 -24.29 29.97
C ASP A 96 14.66 -23.77 28.58
N LYS A 97 14.77 -24.61 27.54
CA LYS A 97 14.38 -24.23 26.17
C LYS A 97 12.87 -24.05 26.02
N VAL A 98 12.08 -24.92 26.64
CA VAL A 98 10.62 -24.80 26.72
C VAL A 98 10.23 -23.44 27.32
N ASN A 99 10.82 -23.07 28.46
CA ASN A 99 10.57 -21.79 29.12
C ASN A 99 10.96 -20.60 28.24
N MET A 100 12.10 -20.66 27.54
CA MET A 100 12.50 -19.62 26.59
C MET A 100 11.48 -19.43 25.46
N VAL A 101 10.86 -20.52 24.97
CA VAL A 101 9.83 -20.41 23.92
C VAL A 101 8.57 -19.75 24.47
N PHE A 102 8.10 -20.13 25.67
CA PHE A 102 6.95 -19.46 26.30
C PHE A 102 7.19 -17.96 26.51
N GLU A 103 8.38 -17.58 26.99
CA GLU A 103 8.73 -16.17 27.16
C GLU A 103 8.73 -15.43 25.81
N ALA A 104 9.34 -16.02 24.78
CA ALA A 104 9.37 -15.43 23.43
C ALA A 104 7.95 -15.28 22.83
N CYS A 105 7.11 -16.30 22.96
CA CYS A 105 5.72 -16.27 22.48
C CYS A 105 4.84 -15.30 23.29
N SER A 106 5.14 -15.05 24.58
CA SER A 106 4.39 -14.09 25.40
C SER A 106 4.50 -12.65 24.88
N PHE A 107 5.60 -12.29 24.23
CA PHE A 107 5.75 -10.97 23.57
C PHE A 107 4.85 -10.80 22.34
N GLN A 108 4.28 -11.89 21.81
CA GLN A 108 3.33 -11.83 20.71
C GLN A 108 2.04 -11.12 21.12
N ASP A 109 1.59 -11.21 22.39
CA ASP A 109 0.41 -10.49 22.88
C ASP A 109 0.56 -8.97 22.72
N ILE A 110 1.70 -8.41 23.12
CA ILE A 110 2.00 -6.98 22.94
C ILE A 110 2.06 -6.62 21.45
N THR A 111 2.58 -7.51 20.61
CA THR A 111 2.66 -7.30 19.16
C THR A 111 1.26 -7.32 18.53
N GLY A 112 0.42 -8.29 18.88
CA GLY A 112 -0.98 -8.38 18.45
C GLY A 112 -1.76 -7.12 18.81
N GLN A 113 -1.68 -6.66 20.07
CA GLN A 113 -2.32 -5.41 20.50
C GLN A 113 -1.87 -4.19 19.70
N ARG A 114 -0.56 -4.09 19.39
CA ARG A 114 -0.02 -3.00 18.57
C ARG A 114 -0.52 -3.05 17.14
N VAL A 115 -0.53 -4.22 16.51
CA VAL A 115 -1.04 -4.38 15.15
C VAL A 115 -2.52 -4.07 15.10
N THR A 116 -3.33 -4.60 16.02
CA THR A 116 -4.77 -4.28 16.13
C THR A 116 -5.02 -2.77 16.23
N LYS A 117 -4.19 -2.04 16.97
CA LYS A 117 -4.28 -0.57 17.05
C LYS A 117 -3.98 0.11 15.71
N VAL A 118 -3.01 -0.40 14.95
CA VAL A 118 -2.70 0.10 13.59
C VAL A 118 -3.87 -0.18 12.65
N VAL A 119 -4.42 -1.40 12.67
CA VAL A 119 -5.58 -1.76 11.85
C VAL A 119 -6.78 -0.85 12.14
N ASN A 120 -7.11 -0.64 13.41
CA ASN A 120 -8.20 0.27 13.79
C ASN A 120 -7.96 1.72 13.34
N SER A 121 -6.70 2.17 13.34
CA SER A 121 -6.35 3.49 12.82
C SER A 121 -6.55 3.56 11.31
N MET A 122 -6.24 2.47 10.59
CA MET A 122 -6.45 2.38 9.14
C MET A 122 -7.94 2.37 8.78
N LYS A 123 -8.77 1.61 9.52
CA LYS A 123 -10.24 1.62 9.41
C LYS A 123 -10.81 3.03 9.60
N PHE A 124 -10.33 3.76 10.59
CA PHE A 124 -10.74 5.16 10.80
C PHE A 124 -10.38 6.07 9.61
N VAL A 125 -9.19 5.90 9.03
CA VAL A 125 -8.79 6.64 7.82
C VAL A 125 -9.69 6.27 6.64
N GLU A 126 -9.97 4.99 6.45
CA GLU A 126 -10.89 4.50 5.41
C GLU A 126 -12.29 5.11 5.54
N GLU A 127 -12.91 5.07 6.73
CA GLU A 127 -14.22 5.66 6.98
C GLU A 127 -14.27 7.15 6.61
N ARG A 128 -13.18 7.88 6.92
CA ARG A 128 -13.07 9.30 6.62
C ARG A 128 -12.94 9.55 5.13
N ILE A 129 -12.14 8.74 4.44
CA ILE A 129 -12.00 8.78 2.97
C ILE A 129 -13.35 8.49 2.32
N ASN A 130 -14.04 7.43 2.73
CA ASN A 130 -15.36 7.07 2.21
C ASN A 130 -16.38 8.19 2.44
N SER A 131 -16.36 8.84 3.60
CA SER A 131 -17.21 10.01 3.90
C SER A 131 -16.92 11.20 2.97
N ILE A 132 -15.65 11.46 2.65
CA ILE A 132 -15.25 12.51 1.70
C ILE A 132 -15.73 12.17 0.28
N ILE A 133 -15.59 10.91 -0.14
CA ILE A 133 -16.08 10.42 -1.43
C ILE A 133 -17.59 10.61 -1.57
N ILE A 134 -18.36 10.25 -0.52
CA ILE A 134 -19.81 10.46 -0.48
C ILE A 134 -20.16 11.95 -0.59
N THR A 135 -19.43 12.81 0.14
CA THR A 135 -19.69 14.26 0.17
C THR A 135 -19.47 14.93 -1.18
N TRP A 136 -18.43 14.53 -1.92
CA TRP A 136 -18.16 15.08 -3.26
C TRP A 136 -19.01 14.48 -4.36
N GLY A 137 -19.63 13.32 -4.13
CA GLY A 137 -20.42 12.61 -5.13
C GLY A 137 -19.56 11.72 -6.02
N ARG A 138 -19.97 10.47 -6.15
CA ARG A 138 -19.23 9.43 -6.90
C ARG A 138 -19.06 9.78 -8.37
N ASP A 139 -20.08 10.39 -8.97
CA ASP A 139 -20.08 10.79 -10.39
C ASP A 139 -19.07 11.91 -10.66
N GLU A 140 -18.94 12.84 -9.73
CA GLU A 140 -18.02 13.98 -9.81
C GLU A 140 -16.56 13.56 -9.62
N LEU A 141 -16.30 12.55 -8.78
CA LEU A 141 -14.97 11.93 -8.68
C LEU A 141 -14.66 11.07 -9.90
N THR A 142 -15.65 10.36 -10.45
CA THR A 142 -15.52 9.58 -11.68
C THR A 142 -15.11 10.44 -12.87
N LYS A 143 -15.72 11.62 -13.03
CA LYS A 143 -15.32 12.61 -14.05
C LYS A 143 -13.85 13.02 -13.89
N VAL A 144 -13.41 13.28 -12.66
CA VAL A 144 -11.99 13.58 -12.39
C VAL A 144 -11.10 12.41 -12.78
N VAL A 145 -11.46 11.15 -12.51
CA VAL A 145 -10.69 9.98 -12.98
C VAL A 145 -10.55 9.97 -14.51
N VAL A 146 -11.62 10.29 -15.24
CA VAL A 146 -11.60 10.36 -16.71
C VAL A 146 -10.69 11.49 -17.18
N GLU A 147 -10.79 12.68 -16.59
CA GLU A 147 -9.91 13.82 -16.89
C GLU A 147 -8.43 13.50 -16.60
N ILE A 148 -8.11 12.79 -15.50
CA ILE A 148 -6.72 12.34 -15.21
C ILE A 148 -6.22 11.39 -16.31
N LYS A 149 -7.07 10.48 -16.79
CA LYS A 149 -6.69 9.51 -17.84
C LYS A 149 -6.50 10.21 -19.18
N GLU A 150 -7.30 11.21 -19.51
CA GLU A 150 -7.17 12.01 -20.74
C GLU A 150 -5.97 12.96 -20.71
N ASP A 151 -5.57 13.43 -19.52
CA ASP A 151 -4.35 14.24 -19.26
C ASP A 151 -3.05 13.39 -19.30
N THR A 152 -3.11 12.12 -19.69
CA THR A 152 -1.91 11.37 -20.06
C THR A 152 -1.37 11.89 -21.39
N ASP A 153 -0.41 12.82 -21.26
CA ASP A 153 0.34 13.47 -22.33
C ASP A 153 0.39 12.67 -23.65
N PRO A 154 -0.33 13.12 -24.70
CA PRO A 154 -0.32 12.43 -26.00
C PRO A 154 1.08 12.37 -26.61
N ASP A 155 2.01 13.24 -26.19
CA ASP A 155 3.39 13.24 -26.66
C ASP A 155 4.21 12.07 -26.09
N LYS A 156 3.79 11.46 -24.96
CA LYS A 156 4.40 10.20 -24.49
C LYS A 156 4.19 9.05 -25.48
N LYS A 157 3.14 9.08 -26.30
CA LYS A 157 2.92 8.11 -27.39
C LYS A 157 3.82 8.38 -28.60
N LEU A 158 4.37 9.60 -28.74
CA LEU A 158 5.26 10.00 -29.83
C LEU A 158 6.74 9.75 -29.51
N LEU A 159 7.08 9.50 -28.24
CA LEU A 159 8.43 9.17 -27.79
C LEU A 159 8.77 7.70 -28.05
N HIS A 160 8.94 7.33 -29.32
CA HIS A 160 9.65 6.10 -29.66
C HIS A 160 11.16 6.32 -29.44
N GLY A 161 11.72 5.67 -28.41
CA GLY A 161 13.17 5.65 -28.18
C GLY A 161 13.94 4.98 -29.34
N PRO A 162 15.30 4.96 -29.29
CA PRO A 162 16.12 4.35 -30.32
C PRO A 162 15.63 2.94 -30.63
N GLN A 163 15.25 2.70 -31.89
CA GLN A 163 14.69 1.41 -32.27
C GLN A 163 15.76 0.31 -32.17
N LEU A 164 15.34 -0.88 -31.71
CA LEU A 164 16.21 -2.05 -31.61
C LEU A 164 16.86 -2.38 -32.96
N THR A 165 18.10 -2.87 -32.95
CA THR A 165 18.87 -3.23 -34.15
C THR A 165 18.06 -4.15 -35.07
N GLY A 166 17.80 -3.70 -36.31
CA GLY A 166 17.01 -4.43 -37.30
C GLY A 166 15.50 -4.15 -37.30
N LYS A 167 15.00 -3.28 -36.40
CA LYS A 167 13.61 -2.79 -36.43
C LYS A 167 13.44 -1.37 -36.95
N GLY A 168 14.56 -0.68 -37.20
CA GLY A 168 14.61 0.63 -37.84
C GLY A 168 14.05 0.63 -39.26
N VAL A 169 13.54 1.78 -39.69
CA VAL A 169 13.22 2.03 -41.10
C VAL A 169 14.49 1.80 -41.93
N THR A 170 14.39 0.97 -42.96
CA THR A 170 15.51 0.63 -43.83
C THR A 170 15.81 1.78 -44.80
N GLN A 171 17.06 1.87 -45.28
CA GLN A 171 17.42 2.92 -46.24
C GLN A 171 16.57 2.87 -47.51
N ALA A 172 16.16 1.68 -47.95
CA ALA A 172 15.25 1.52 -49.09
C ALA A 172 13.85 2.10 -48.82
N GLU A 173 13.35 2.00 -47.60
CA GLU A 173 12.09 2.63 -47.19
C GLU A 173 12.23 4.15 -47.05
N VAL A 174 13.38 4.63 -46.56
CA VAL A 174 13.70 6.07 -46.53
C VAL A 174 13.77 6.64 -47.95
N ASP A 175 14.44 5.95 -48.87
CA ASP A 175 14.58 6.37 -50.26
C ASP A 175 13.24 6.30 -51.02
N ALA A 176 12.35 5.38 -50.65
CA ALA A 176 10.98 5.33 -51.17
C ALA A 176 10.10 6.46 -50.63
N MET A 177 10.31 6.89 -49.38
CA MET A 177 9.58 8.00 -48.75
C MET A 177 10.12 9.38 -49.17
N LEU A 178 11.40 9.48 -49.52
CA LEU A 178 12.09 10.73 -49.89
C LEU A 178 12.53 10.74 -51.37
N GLY A 179 11.89 9.90 -52.19
CA GLY A 179 12.20 9.74 -53.61
C GLY A 179 12.20 11.07 -54.34
N GLN A 180 13.23 11.25 -55.19
CA GLN A 180 13.56 12.49 -55.88
C GLN A 180 12.41 13.08 -56.73
N ASP A 181 11.45 12.26 -57.15
CA ASP A 181 10.28 12.65 -57.93
C ASP A 181 9.33 13.62 -57.21
N ASP A 182 9.28 13.59 -55.87
CA ASP A 182 8.45 14.50 -55.09
C ASP A 182 9.20 15.77 -54.65
N ILE A 183 10.54 15.72 -54.61
CA ILE A 183 11.39 16.88 -54.36
C ILE A 183 11.51 17.74 -55.62
N ASP A 184 11.66 17.11 -56.79
CA ASP A 184 11.73 17.82 -58.07
C ASP A 184 10.41 18.54 -58.43
N LYS A 185 9.26 18.06 -57.94
CA LYS A 185 7.96 18.77 -58.06
C LYS A 185 7.82 19.97 -57.13
N LEU A 186 8.66 20.08 -56.09
CA LEU A 186 8.62 21.19 -55.13
C LEU A 186 9.53 22.36 -55.53
N PHE A 187 10.51 22.12 -56.41
CA PHE A 187 11.52 23.10 -56.81
C PHE A 187 11.68 23.28 -58.33
N GLY A 188 10.86 22.59 -59.14
CA GLY A 188 10.73 22.76 -60.58
C GLY A 188 9.59 23.70 -60.99
#